data_AF-J2JXV7-F1
#
_entry.id   AF-J2JXV7-F1
#
_cell.length_a   1.000
_cell.length_b   1.000
_cell.length_c   1.000
_cell.angle_alpha   90.00
_cell.angle_beta   90.00
_cell.angle_gamma   90.00
#
_symmetry.space_group_name_H-M   'P 1'
#
loop_
_entity.id
_entity.type
_entity.pdbx_description
1 polymer ?
#
loop_
_entity_poly.entity_id
_entity_poly.type
_entity_poly.pdbx_seq_one_letter_code
_entity_poly.pdbx_strand_id
1 'polypeptide(L)'
;MMKKTLLITAFLLGYFSFAQKAKAYDSPNYSINVPEGWKATNDNDIVNIFPSNEIGAITISEYHDLNLPKEEVKKFILSLYKSTDEESKIKSGKGKKGYMEYFYEYFDEHEKLFWITKVYQKDKNLFLISINCGQKYWNGNYMNLFNETFNSFKIK
;
A
#
# COMPACT_ATOMS: atom_id res chain seq x y z
N MET A 1 21.32 36.69 -47.76
CA MET A 1 22.31 35.68 -47.33
C MET A 1 22.03 35.34 -45.86
N MET A 2 21.61 34.10 -45.61
CA MET A 2 21.42 33.41 -44.31
C MET A 2 22.63 33.61 -43.37
N LYS A 3 22.60 33.57 -42.03
CA LYS A 3 21.79 32.90 -41.00
C LYS A 3 22.05 33.68 -39.68
N LYS A 4 21.01 34.08 -38.94
CA LYS A 4 21.13 34.46 -37.53
C LYS A 4 19.95 33.88 -36.77
N THR A 5 19.98 32.57 -36.55
CA THR A 5 19.05 31.91 -35.66
C THR A 5 19.57 30.50 -35.45
N LEU A 6 20.21 30.25 -34.31
CA LEU A 6 20.30 28.94 -33.63
C LEU A 6 21.27 29.06 -32.44
N LEU A 7 20.90 29.87 -31.46
CA LEU A 7 21.24 29.61 -30.08
C LEU A 7 19.91 29.51 -29.34
N ILE A 8 19.81 28.65 -28.33
CA ILE A 8 18.60 28.28 -27.57
C ILE A 8 17.83 27.10 -28.18
N THR A 9 18.42 25.91 -28.20
CA THR A 9 17.66 24.64 -28.23
C THR A 9 18.30 23.52 -27.40
N ALA A 10 19.34 23.80 -26.61
CA ALA A 10 20.08 22.77 -25.86
C ALA A 10 19.61 22.57 -24.41
N PHE A 11 18.54 23.24 -23.94
CA PHE A 11 18.10 23.18 -22.53
C PHE A 11 16.71 22.54 -22.31
N LEU A 12 16.17 21.84 -23.30
CA LEU A 12 14.86 21.16 -23.18
C LEU A 12 14.92 19.63 -23.13
N LEU A 13 16.12 19.02 -23.15
CA LEU A 13 16.26 17.55 -23.13
C LEU A 13 16.41 16.94 -21.73
N GLY A 14 16.29 17.75 -20.67
CA GLY A 14 16.54 17.32 -19.29
C GLY A 14 15.31 16.94 -18.46
N TYR A 15 14.11 16.83 -19.05
CA TYR A 15 12.88 16.49 -18.30
C TYR A 15 12.05 15.42 -19.00
N PHE A 16 12.69 14.35 -19.47
CA PHE A 16 12.00 13.07 -19.54
C PHE A 16 12.25 12.36 -18.22
N SER A 17 11.45 12.71 -17.20
CA SER A 17 11.20 11.78 -16.13
C SER A 17 10.69 10.51 -16.79
N PHE A 18 11.49 9.44 -16.76
CA PHE A 18 11.00 8.10 -17.01
C PHE A 18 9.98 7.79 -15.92
N ALA A 19 8.73 8.23 -16.10
CA ALA A 19 7.58 7.61 -15.48
C ALA A 19 7.44 6.26 -16.18
N GLN A 20 8.29 5.32 -15.80
CA GLN A 20 8.14 3.92 -16.17
C GLN A 20 6.74 3.54 -15.68
N LYS A 21 5.83 3.21 -16.61
CA LYS A 21 4.46 2.84 -16.28
C LYS A 21 4.53 1.67 -15.31
N ALA A 22 4.29 1.94 -14.03
CA ALA A 22 4.18 0.89 -13.04
C ALA A 22 3.09 -0.06 -13.55
N LYS A 23 3.41 -1.36 -13.65
CA LYS A 23 2.41 -2.38 -13.95
C LYS A 23 1.41 -2.32 -12.80
N ALA A 24 0.12 -2.24 -13.08
CA ALA A 24 -0.89 -2.21 -12.01
C ALA A 24 -1.52 -3.61 -11.85
N TYR A 25 -1.78 -3.99 -10.61
CA TYR A 25 -2.79 -5.00 -10.30
C TYR A 25 -4.15 -4.28 -10.29
N ASP A 26 -5.05 -4.72 -11.16
CA ASP A 26 -6.33 -4.07 -11.38
C ASP A 26 -7.48 -5.04 -11.08
N SER A 27 -8.23 -4.73 -10.03
CA SER A 27 -9.44 -5.43 -9.58
C SER A 27 -10.68 -4.59 -9.94
N PRO A 28 -11.91 -5.15 -9.99
CA PRO A 28 -13.12 -4.35 -10.18
C PRO A 28 -13.26 -3.17 -9.19
N ASN A 29 -12.88 -3.37 -7.93
CA ASN A 29 -13.14 -2.42 -6.85
C ASN A 29 -11.92 -1.61 -6.40
N TYR A 30 -10.71 -1.99 -6.84
CA TYR A 30 -9.49 -1.26 -6.51
C TYR A 30 -8.39 -1.48 -7.55
N SER A 31 -7.34 -0.67 -7.45
CA SER A 31 -6.10 -0.84 -8.19
C SER A 31 -4.91 -0.55 -7.29
N ILE A 32 -3.77 -1.18 -7.55
CA ILE A 32 -2.50 -0.90 -6.88
C ILE A 32 -1.36 -1.08 -7.88
N ASN A 33 -0.32 -0.25 -7.79
CA ASN A 33 0.88 -0.44 -8.60
C ASN A 33 1.63 -1.70 -8.15
N VAL A 34 2.38 -2.30 -9.06
CA VAL A 34 3.26 -3.44 -8.82
C VAL A 34 4.63 -3.06 -9.36
N PRO A 35 5.66 -2.98 -8.49
CA PRO A 35 7.01 -2.67 -8.92
C PRO A 35 7.56 -3.69 -9.93
N GLU A 36 8.54 -3.28 -10.71
CA GLU A 36 9.25 -4.20 -11.58
C GLU A 36 9.95 -5.30 -10.76
N GLY A 37 9.92 -6.53 -11.28
CA GLY A 37 10.49 -7.70 -10.60
C GLY A 37 9.68 -8.24 -9.42
N TRP A 38 8.54 -7.62 -9.10
CA TRP A 38 7.60 -8.13 -8.10
C TRP A 38 6.54 -9.01 -8.77
N LYS A 39 6.00 -9.93 -8.00
CA LYS A 39 4.91 -10.82 -8.38
C LYS A 39 3.62 -10.36 -7.70
N ALA A 40 2.49 -10.64 -8.34
CA ALA A 40 1.16 -10.48 -7.77
C ALA A 40 0.39 -11.80 -7.94
N THR A 41 -0.13 -12.35 -6.86
CA THR A 41 -1.00 -13.54 -6.86
C THR A 41 -2.34 -13.21 -6.21
N ASN A 42 -3.36 -13.99 -6.53
CA ASN A 42 -4.65 -13.96 -5.85
C ASN A 42 -4.95 -15.38 -5.36
N ASP A 43 -4.92 -15.54 -4.04
CA ASP A 43 -5.08 -16.82 -3.37
C ASP A 43 -6.30 -16.72 -2.46
N ASN A 44 -7.43 -17.26 -2.91
CA ASN A 44 -8.74 -17.21 -2.21
C ASN A 44 -9.18 -15.77 -1.86
N ASP A 45 -9.18 -14.88 -2.86
CA ASP A 45 -9.59 -13.47 -2.74
C ASP A 45 -8.66 -12.60 -1.88
N ILE A 46 -7.52 -13.15 -1.46
CA ILE A 46 -6.42 -12.40 -0.84
C ILE A 46 -5.36 -12.17 -1.91
N VAL A 47 -5.12 -10.91 -2.23
CA VAL A 47 -4.09 -10.53 -3.19
C VAL A 47 -2.77 -10.31 -2.49
N ASN A 48 -1.72 -10.99 -2.96
CA ASN A 48 -0.37 -10.90 -2.42
C ASN A 48 0.55 -10.27 -3.46
N ILE A 49 1.24 -9.18 -3.10
CA ILE A 49 2.21 -8.49 -3.97
C ILE A 49 3.56 -8.47 -3.27
N PHE A 50 4.57 -9.12 -3.86
CA PHE A 50 5.83 -9.37 -3.17
C PHE A 50 7.03 -9.37 -4.13
N PRO A 51 8.23 -8.98 -3.65
CA PRO A 51 9.46 -9.09 -4.43
C PRO A 51 9.82 -10.57 -4.68
N SER A 52 10.54 -10.85 -5.77
CA SER A 52 10.88 -12.24 -6.15
C SER A 52 11.73 -13.02 -5.14
N ASN A 53 12.34 -12.36 -4.16
CA ASN A 53 13.10 -12.97 -3.06
C ASN A 53 12.26 -13.16 -1.78
N GLU A 54 10.97 -12.84 -1.82
CA GLU A 54 9.97 -13.22 -0.80
C GLU A 54 10.30 -12.75 0.63
N ILE A 55 10.95 -11.59 0.75
CA ILE A 55 11.35 -10.98 2.03
C ILE A 55 10.20 -10.33 2.82
N GLY A 56 9.02 -10.28 2.23
CA GLY A 56 7.82 -9.59 2.70
C GLY A 56 6.78 -9.50 1.60
N ALA A 57 5.61 -8.99 1.91
CA ALA A 57 4.51 -8.83 0.96
C ALA A 57 3.62 -7.64 1.32
N ILE A 58 2.86 -7.17 0.33
CA ILE A 58 1.64 -6.41 0.53
C ILE A 58 0.48 -7.38 0.32
N THR A 59 -0.38 -7.48 1.32
CA THR A 59 -1.61 -8.27 1.26
C THR A 59 -2.81 -7.34 1.18
N ILE A 60 -3.80 -7.70 0.36
CA ILE A 60 -5.05 -6.97 0.21
C ILE A 60 -6.19 -7.97 0.34
N SER A 61 -7.08 -7.71 1.30
CA SER A 61 -8.34 -8.43 1.47
C SER A 61 -9.51 -7.46 1.35
N GLU A 62 -10.54 -7.88 0.62
CA GLU A 62 -11.77 -7.14 0.42
C GLU A 62 -12.95 -7.90 1.04
N TYR A 63 -13.76 -7.20 1.83
CA TYR A 63 -14.93 -7.77 2.48
C TYR A 63 -16.18 -6.96 2.11
N HIS A 64 -17.23 -7.68 1.74
CA HIS A 64 -18.56 -7.15 1.50
C HIS A 64 -19.55 -7.72 2.51
N ASP A 65 -20.60 -6.96 2.80
CA ASP A 65 -21.64 -7.32 3.78
C ASP A 65 -21.12 -7.65 5.18
N LEU A 66 -19.94 -7.13 5.53
CA LEU A 66 -19.34 -7.29 6.84
C LEU A 66 -20.08 -6.44 7.88
N ASN A 67 -20.71 -7.09 8.85
CA ASN A 67 -21.39 -6.42 9.95
C ASN A 67 -20.40 -6.01 11.07
N LEU A 68 -19.43 -5.17 10.73
CA LEU A 68 -18.45 -4.62 11.67
C LEU A 68 -18.81 -3.16 12.02
N PRO A 69 -19.29 -2.89 13.25
CA PRO A 69 -19.58 -1.53 13.69
C PRO A 69 -18.34 -0.62 13.65
N LYS A 70 -18.55 0.68 13.39
CA LYS A 70 -17.46 1.66 13.20
C LYS A 70 -16.57 1.78 14.45
N GLU A 71 -17.18 1.64 15.61
CA GLU A 71 -16.60 1.66 16.93
C GLU A 71 -15.75 0.41 17.24
N GLU A 72 -15.94 -0.68 16.51
CA GLU A 72 -15.19 -1.93 16.70
C GLU A 72 -14.01 -2.08 15.74
N VAL A 73 -13.92 -1.25 14.69
CA VAL A 73 -12.87 -1.38 13.65
C VAL A 73 -11.47 -1.33 14.25
N LYS A 74 -11.23 -0.48 15.26
CA LYS A 74 -9.92 -0.40 15.92
C LYS A 74 -9.58 -1.68 16.69
N LYS A 75 -10.54 -2.23 17.45
CA LYS A 75 -10.38 -3.51 18.15
C LYS A 75 -10.13 -4.66 17.17
N PHE A 76 -10.85 -4.66 16.04
CA PHE A 76 -10.64 -5.60 14.95
C PHE A 76 -9.20 -5.50 14.41
N ILE A 77 -8.69 -4.30 14.14
CA ILE A 77 -7.30 -4.13 13.65
C ILE A 77 -6.29 -4.66 14.67
N LEU A 78 -6.45 -4.36 15.96
CA LEU A 78 -5.53 -4.84 17.00
C LEU A 78 -5.55 -6.38 17.12
N SER A 79 -6.72 -6.99 16.96
CA SER A 79 -6.87 -8.45 17.09
C SER A 79 -6.21 -9.23 15.95
N LEU A 80 -6.06 -8.64 14.75
CA LEU A 80 -5.30 -9.22 13.63
C LEU A 80 -3.86 -9.58 14.04
N TYR A 81 -3.28 -8.80 14.96
CA TYR A 81 -1.89 -8.94 15.43
C TYR A 81 -1.79 -9.49 16.85
N LYS A 82 -2.92 -9.83 17.49
CA LYS A 82 -2.98 -10.12 18.94
C LYS A 82 -2.28 -9.03 19.77
N SER A 83 -2.37 -7.79 19.31
CA SER A 83 -1.68 -6.66 19.93
C SER A 83 -2.31 -6.32 21.27
N THR A 84 -1.47 -6.02 22.26
CA THR A 84 -1.86 -5.48 23.57
C THR A 84 -1.87 -3.96 23.58
N ASP A 85 -1.66 -3.32 22.43
CA ASP A 85 -1.71 -1.87 22.31
C ASP A 85 -3.13 -1.33 22.57
N GLU A 86 -3.18 -0.10 23.07
CA GLU A 86 -4.42 0.65 23.21
C GLU A 86 -4.95 1.13 21.84
N GLU A 87 -6.26 1.26 21.68
CA GLU A 87 -6.90 1.76 20.44
C GLU A 87 -6.40 3.15 20.00
N SER A 88 -5.84 3.93 20.94
CA SER A 88 -5.23 5.23 20.67
C SER A 88 -4.01 5.16 19.74
N LYS A 89 -3.36 3.98 19.63
CA LYS A 89 -2.27 3.73 18.67
C LYS A 89 -2.75 3.68 17.23
N ILE A 90 -4.05 3.43 17.01
CA ILE A 90 -4.64 3.43 15.67
C ILE A 90 -5.06 4.85 15.31
N LYS A 91 -4.38 5.40 14.31
CA LYS A 91 -4.74 6.69 13.70
C LYS A 91 -5.96 6.46 12.83
N SER A 92 -6.92 7.38 12.86
CA SER A 92 -8.13 7.29 12.03
C SER A 92 -8.54 8.65 11.50
N GLY A 93 -9.08 8.69 10.29
CA GLY A 93 -9.53 9.94 9.66
C GLY A 93 -10.48 9.70 8.50
N LYS A 94 -11.02 10.80 7.96
CA LYS A 94 -11.83 10.74 6.73
C LYS A 94 -10.91 10.42 5.56
N GLY A 95 -11.14 9.28 4.93
CA GLY A 95 -10.49 8.86 3.69
C GLY A 95 -11.21 9.35 2.44
N LYS A 96 -10.76 8.85 1.29
CA LYS A 96 -11.38 9.16 -0.02
C LYS A 96 -12.70 8.41 -0.19
N LYS A 97 -13.59 8.92 -1.06
CA LYS A 97 -14.85 8.25 -1.48
C LYS A 97 -15.83 7.90 -0.34
N GLY A 98 -15.73 8.62 0.78
CA GLY A 98 -16.57 8.44 1.96
C GLY A 98 -16.14 7.28 2.86
N TYR A 99 -14.98 6.67 2.62
CA TYR A 99 -14.41 5.70 3.54
C TYR A 99 -13.80 6.40 4.76
N MET A 100 -13.90 5.78 5.92
CA MET A 100 -13.02 6.04 7.05
C MET A 100 -11.73 5.25 6.85
N GLU A 101 -10.59 5.91 6.99
CA GLU A 101 -9.27 5.29 6.92
C GLU A 101 -8.71 5.12 8.33
N TYR A 102 -8.16 3.95 8.60
CA TYR A 102 -7.47 3.61 9.84
C TYR A 102 -6.06 3.16 9.49
N PHE A 103 -5.08 3.55 10.30
CA PHE A 103 -3.67 3.26 10.09
C PHE A 103 -3.05 2.74 11.39
N TYR A 104 -2.36 1.61 11.29
CA TYR A 104 -1.68 0.97 12.41
C TYR A 104 -0.31 0.42 11.98
N GLU A 105 0.69 0.62 12.83
CA GLU A 105 2.02 0.06 12.68
C GLU A 105 2.27 -0.85 13.87
N TYR A 106 2.72 -2.07 13.60
CA TYR A 106 2.99 -3.07 14.62
C TYR A 106 4.34 -3.73 14.32
N PHE A 107 5.12 -3.96 15.37
CA PHE A 107 6.35 -4.74 15.27
C PHE A 107 6.18 -6.02 16.08
N ASP A 108 6.21 -7.15 15.39
CA ASP A 108 6.20 -8.46 16.02
C ASP A 108 7.60 -8.78 16.52
N GLU A 109 7.80 -8.71 17.83
CA GLU A 109 9.12 -8.98 18.43
C GLU A 109 9.54 -10.45 18.34
N HIS A 110 8.59 -11.38 18.24
CA HIS A 110 8.86 -12.82 18.16
C HIS A 110 9.32 -13.20 16.76
N GLU A 111 8.57 -12.76 15.74
CA GLU A 111 8.86 -13.06 14.33
C GLU A 111 9.86 -12.08 13.70
N LYS A 112 10.18 -10.98 14.38
CA LYS A 112 10.98 -9.86 13.86
C LYS A 112 10.41 -9.33 12.54
N LEU A 113 9.09 -9.11 12.52
CA LEU A 113 8.34 -8.61 11.36
C LEU A 113 7.76 -7.23 11.63
N PHE A 114 7.92 -6.32 10.68
CA PHE A 114 7.13 -5.09 10.65
C PHE A 114 5.83 -5.33 9.91
N TRP A 115 4.75 -4.85 10.52
CA TRP A 115 3.41 -4.78 9.96
C TRP A 115 2.98 -3.33 9.82
N ILE A 116 2.53 -2.94 8.63
CA ILE A 116 1.94 -1.61 8.38
C ILE A 116 0.61 -1.81 7.70
N THR A 117 -0.44 -1.31 8.33
CA THR A 117 -1.81 -1.68 7.96
C THR A 117 -2.68 -0.47 7.75
N LYS A 118 -3.41 -0.47 6.64
CA LYS A 118 -4.48 0.46 6.33
C LYS A 118 -5.79 -0.29 6.21
N VAL A 119 -6.80 0.20 6.91
CA VAL A 119 -8.18 -0.27 6.74
C VAL A 119 -9.02 0.87 6.21
N TYR A 120 -9.77 0.61 5.15
CA TYR A 120 -10.79 1.51 4.62
C TYR A 120 -12.16 0.91 4.89
N GLN A 121 -12.97 1.56 5.72
CA GLN A 121 -14.31 1.09 6.07
C GLN A 121 -15.38 2.08 5.59
N LYS A 122 -16.41 1.55 4.91
CA LYS A 122 -17.60 2.30 4.50
C LYS A 122 -18.81 1.38 4.54
N ASP A 123 -19.72 1.68 5.45
CA ASP A 123 -20.91 0.86 5.71
C ASP A 123 -20.49 -0.59 5.98
N LYS A 124 -20.95 -1.55 5.18
CA LYS A 124 -20.57 -2.97 5.29
C LYS A 124 -19.40 -3.39 4.40
N ASN A 125 -18.71 -2.44 3.78
CA ASN A 125 -17.55 -2.70 2.93
C ASN A 125 -16.26 -2.37 3.68
N LEU A 126 -15.28 -3.25 3.57
CA LEU A 126 -13.98 -3.09 4.19
C LEU A 126 -12.86 -3.54 3.24
N PHE A 127 -11.86 -2.68 3.05
CA PHE A 127 -10.57 -3.07 2.47
C PHE A 127 -9.53 -3.10 3.58
N LEU A 128 -8.82 -4.22 3.71
CA LEU A 128 -7.67 -4.38 4.59
C LEU A 128 -6.43 -4.51 3.70
N ILE A 129 -5.49 -3.58 3.82
CA ILE A 129 -4.21 -3.65 3.13
C ILE A 129 -3.12 -3.66 4.19
N SER A 130 -2.19 -4.60 4.10
CA SER A 130 -1.05 -4.64 5.03
C SER A 130 0.25 -4.93 4.32
N ILE A 131 1.33 -4.29 4.75
CA ILE A 131 2.69 -4.73 4.50
C ILE A 131 3.08 -5.69 5.63
N ASN A 132 3.73 -6.80 5.30
CA ASN A 132 4.60 -7.52 6.22
C ASN A 132 6.02 -7.56 5.66
N CYS A 133 7.04 -7.32 6.50
CA CYS A 133 8.43 -7.38 6.06
C CYS A 133 9.36 -7.72 7.21
N GLY A 134 10.34 -8.59 6.94
CA GLY A 134 11.40 -8.91 7.90
C GLY A 134 12.19 -7.66 8.33
N GLN A 135 12.43 -7.51 9.64
CA GLN A 135 13.14 -6.37 10.22
C GLN A 135 14.47 -6.08 9.51
N LYS A 136 15.23 -7.12 9.17
CA LYS A 136 16.52 -7.01 8.46
C LYS A 136 16.40 -6.40 7.05
N TYR A 137 15.22 -6.45 6.44
CA TYR A 137 14.94 -5.93 5.10
C TYR A 137 14.12 -4.64 5.10
N TRP A 138 13.57 -4.26 6.25
CA TRP A 138 12.82 -3.01 6.42
C TRP A 138 13.75 -1.80 6.53
N ASN A 139 14.52 -1.54 5.48
CA ASN A 139 15.42 -0.39 5.36
C ASN A 139 15.67 -0.04 3.89
N GLY A 140 16.23 1.16 3.68
CA GLY A 140 16.70 1.62 2.37
C GLY A 140 15.67 1.45 1.26
N ASN A 141 16.10 0.88 0.13
CA ASN A 141 15.31 0.77 -1.08
C ASN A 141 14.08 -0.14 -0.91
N TYR A 142 14.16 -1.21 -0.12
CA TYR A 142 13.00 -2.10 0.08
C TYR A 142 11.89 -1.40 0.84
N MET A 143 12.22 -0.70 1.93
CA MET A 143 11.25 0.10 2.68
C MET A 143 10.56 1.13 1.77
N ASN A 144 11.32 1.83 0.93
CA ASN A 144 10.76 2.80 -0.02
C ASN A 144 9.82 2.14 -1.02
N LEU A 145 10.23 1.03 -1.65
CA LEU A 145 9.40 0.31 -2.63
C LEU A 145 8.11 -0.24 -1.99
N PHE A 146 8.18 -0.82 -0.79
CA PHE A 146 6.99 -1.26 -0.07
C PHE A 146 6.05 -0.08 0.21
N ASN A 147 6.57 1.04 0.72
CA ASN A 147 5.76 2.21 1.02
C ASN A 147 5.15 2.86 -0.24
N GLU A 148 5.91 2.99 -1.32
CA GLU A 148 5.42 3.51 -2.60
C GLU A 148 4.30 2.63 -3.16
N THR A 149 4.50 1.32 -3.15
CA THR A 149 3.51 0.34 -3.59
C THR A 149 2.26 0.40 -2.73
N PHE A 150 2.42 0.34 -1.41
CA PHE A 150 1.32 0.39 -0.44
C PHE A 150 0.50 1.68 -0.54
N ASN A 151 1.16 2.83 -0.74
CA ASN A 151 0.49 4.12 -0.89
C ASN A 151 -0.15 4.33 -2.26
N SER A 152 0.14 3.47 -3.25
CA SER A 152 -0.50 3.51 -4.56
C SER A 152 -1.88 2.87 -4.59
N PHE A 153 -2.29 2.17 -3.52
CA PHE A 153 -3.61 1.56 -3.41
C PHE A 153 -4.72 2.60 -3.61
N LYS A 154 -5.68 2.28 -4.48
CA LYS A 154 -6.77 3.17 -4.85
C LYS A 154 -8.07 2.39 -5.01
N ILE A 155 -9.06 2.71 -4.19
CA ILE A 155 -10.44 2.24 -4.33
C ILE A 155 -11.07 2.87 -5.57
N LYS A 156 -11.82 2.09 -6.36
CA LYS A 156 -12.50 2.49 -7.60
C LYS A 156 -13.90 3.08 -7.40
#